data_AF-A0A820NWI5-F1
#
_entry.id   AF-A0A820NWI5-F1
#
_cell.length_a   1.000
_cell.length_b   1.000
_cell.length_c   1.000
_cell.angle_alpha   90.00
_cell.angle_beta   90.00
_cell.angle_gamma   90.00
#
_symmetry.space_group_name_H-M   'P 1'
#
loop_
_entity.id
_entity.type
_entity.pdbx_description
1 polymer ?
#
loop_
_entity_poly.entity_id
_entity_poly.type
_entity_poly.pdbx_seq_one_letter_code
_entity_poly.pdbx_strand_id
1 'polypeptide(L)'
;SSPNKINSFKLYTLRNRLNGLLLIIIDEISLVSHGLFQKINKRLNEIFRTFDKSDTYFGGIPVIAFGDMAQIEPVAAKQVFYRPSGELFSLWHDLFRPINFDINMRQGNDRLFFDCLCRMRIGCLDDESEMLLKSRSIRQQDNPEGFKDRLKELNSPEFEDAMYAYGTR
;
A
#
# COMPACT_ATOMS: atom_id res chain seq x y z
N SER A 1 14.19 -25.72 15.16
CA SER A 1 13.08 -24.87 15.65
C SER A 1 13.05 -23.57 14.87
N SER A 2 12.02 -23.33 14.05
CA SER A 2 11.98 -22.14 13.18
C SER A 2 11.75 -20.85 14.01
N PRO A 3 12.50 -19.77 13.78
CA PRO A 3 12.59 -18.59 14.66
C PRO A 3 11.36 -17.67 14.70
N ASN A 4 10.19 -18.12 14.21
CA ASN A 4 9.01 -17.29 14.02
C ASN A 4 7.69 -17.92 14.51
N LYS A 5 7.75 -18.96 15.35
CA LYS A 5 6.55 -19.63 15.87
C LYS A 5 5.92 -18.76 16.97
N ILE A 6 4.67 -18.34 16.81
CA ILE A 6 3.94 -17.60 17.85
C ILE A 6 3.75 -18.55 19.04
N ASN A 7 4.10 -18.08 20.24
CA ASN A 7 3.88 -18.84 21.47
C ASN A 7 2.37 -19.17 21.65
N SER A 8 2.06 -20.37 22.14
CA SER A 8 0.70 -20.86 22.37
C SER A 8 -0.18 -19.88 23.16
N PHE A 9 0.37 -19.16 24.14
CA PHE A 9 -0.36 -18.15 24.90
C PHE A 9 -0.79 -16.96 24.03
N LYS A 10 0.13 -16.43 23.20
CA LYS A 10 -0.17 -15.34 22.27
C LYS A 10 -1.23 -15.75 21.24
N LEU A 11 -1.16 -16.98 20.72
CA LEU A 11 -2.18 -17.51 19.80
C LEU A 11 -3.55 -17.61 20.46
N TYR A 12 -3.61 -18.07 21.71
CA TYR A 12 -4.86 -18.15 22.47
C TYR A 12 -5.48 -16.75 22.67
N THR A 13 -4.68 -15.77 23.08
CA THR A 13 -5.12 -14.39 23.25
C THR A 13 -5.62 -13.79 21.94
N LEU A 14 -4.87 -13.95 20.84
CA LEU A 14 -5.29 -13.44 19.52
C LEU A 14 -6.56 -14.11 19.03
N ARG A 15 -6.72 -15.43 19.23
CA ARG A 15 -7.94 -16.15 18.87
C ARG A 15 -9.15 -15.62 19.63
N ASN A 16 -9.01 -15.40 20.93
CA ASN A 16 -10.11 -14.84 21.73
C ASN A 16 -10.43 -13.41 21.32
N ARG A 17 -9.41 -12.59 21.01
CA ARG A 17 -9.61 -11.20 20.55
C ARG A 17 -10.28 -11.11 19.18
N LEU A 18 -9.98 -12.05 18.29
CA LEU A 18 -10.53 -12.12 16.94
C LEU A 18 -11.73 -13.06 16.84
N ASN A 19 -12.27 -13.50 17.98
CA ASN A 19 -13.47 -14.33 18.00
C ASN A 19 -14.65 -13.54 17.41
N GLY A 20 -15.37 -14.15 16.47
CA GLY A 20 -16.45 -13.48 15.75
C GLY A 20 -16.00 -12.49 14.67
N LEU A 21 -14.72 -12.48 14.28
CA LEU A 21 -14.28 -11.72 13.12
C LEU A 21 -14.98 -12.24 11.85
N LEU A 22 -15.67 -11.35 11.12
CA LEU A 22 -16.46 -11.71 9.94
C LEU A 22 -15.84 -11.24 8.62
N LEU A 23 -15.00 -10.19 8.66
CA LEU A 23 -14.47 -9.53 7.47
C LEU A 23 -13.13 -8.87 7.81
N ILE A 24 -12.19 -8.95 6.87
CA ILE A 24 -10.93 -8.21 6.92
C ILE A 24 -10.96 -7.15 5.81
N ILE A 25 -10.67 -5.91 6.19
CA ILE A 25 -10.50 -4.80 5.24
C ILE A 25 -9.05 -4.36 5.28
N ILE A 26 -8.42 -4.26 4.12
CA ILE A 26 -7.06 -3.75 3.96
C ILE A 26 -7.13 -2.49 3.11
N ASP A 27 -6.86 -1.35 3.71
CA ASP A 27 -6.71 -0.08 2.99
C ASP A 27 -5.25 0.11 2.53
N GLU A 28 -5.05 0.91 1.49
CA GLU A 28 -3.76 1.18 0.83
C GLU A 28 -2.92 -0.08 0.56
N ILE A 29 -3.56 -1.07 -0.09
CA ILE A 29 -2.95 -2.36 -0.41
C ILE A 29 -1.68 -2.25 -1.28
N SER A 30 -1.50 -1.14 -2.00
CA SER A 30 -0.29 -0.85 -2.79
C SER A 30 0.97 -0.80 -1.92
N LEU A 31 0.84 -0.40 -0.66
CA LEU A 31 1.94 -0.35 0.33
C LEU A 31 2.21 -1.70 0.99
N VAL A 32 1.32 -2.69 0.79
CA VAL A 32 1.50 -4.04 1.32
C VAL A 32 2.39 -4.84 0.39
N SER A 33 3.52 -5.31 0.91
CA SER A 33 4.41 -6.18 0.15
C SER A 33 3.85 -7.59 -0.01
N HIS A 34 4.21 -8.25 -1.12
CA HIS A 34 3.91 -9.65 -1.38
C HIS A 34 4.27 -10.56 -0.18
N GLY A 35 5.47 -10.36 0.39
CA GLY A 35 5.92 -11.12 1.56
C GLY A 35 5.14 -10.82 2.84
N LEU A 36 4.72 -9.56 3.06
CA LEU A 36 3.85 -9.21 4.19
C LEU A 36 2.47 -9.85 4.02
N PHE A 37 1.93 -9.83 2.80
CA PHE A 37 0.63 -10.41 2.48
C PHE A 37 0.59 -11.93 2.72
N GLN A 38 1.64 -12.65 2.29
CA GLN A 38 1.82 -14.08 2.61
C GLN A 38 1.91 -14.33 4.12
N LYS A 39 2.64 -13.47 4.86
CA LYS A 39 2.74 -13.57 6.32
C LYS A 39 1.37 -13.37 6.98
N ILE A 40 0.58 -12.39 6.55
CA ILE A 40 -0.78 -12.13 7.06
C ILE A 40 -1.64 -13.39 6.88
N ASN A 41 -1.71 -13.94 5.65
CA ASN A 41 -2.43 -15.17 5.37
C ASN A 41 -2.01 -16.32 6.31
N LYS A 42 -0.71 -16.55 6.45
CA LYS A 42 -0.17 -17.60 7.32
C LYS A 42 -0.55 -17.38 8.79
N ARG A 43 -0.45 -16.16 9.30
CA ARG A 43 -0.78 -15.85 10.70
C ARG A 43 -2.27 -16.03 10.99
N LEU A 44 -3.13 -15.64 10.06
CA LEU A 44 -4.57 -15.86 10.21
C LEU A 44 -4.88 -17.37 10.21
N ASN A 45 -4.28 -18.15 9.32
CA ASN A 45 -4.44 -19.60 9.32
C ASN A 45 -3.95 -20.26 10.63
N GLU A 46 -2.86 -19.77 11.23
CA GLU A 46 -2.39 -20.21 12.55
C GLU A 46 -3.37 -19.84 13.69
N ILE A 47 -3.91 -18.62 13.67
CA ILE A 47 -4.86 -18.14 14.68
C ILE A 47 -6.17 -18.92 14.60
N PHE A 48 -6.74 -19.08 13.40
CA PHE A 48 -8.02 -19.73 13.19
C PHE A 48 -7.95 -21.26 13.05
N ARG A 49 -6.74 -21.86 13.10
CA ARG A 49 -6.50 -23.31 12.95
C ARG A 49 -7.08 -23.87 11.65
N THR A 50 -6.69 -23.25 10.54
CA THR A 50 -7.11 -23.65 9.19
C THR A 50 -5.94 -24.05 8.30
N PHE A 51 -4.75 -24.24 8.86
CA PHE A 51 -3.53 -24.60 8.11
C PHE A 51 -3.57 -26.04 7.54
N ASP A 52 -4.41 -26.89 8.10
CA ASP A 52 -4.65 -28.28 7.69
C ASP A 52 -5.78 -28.41 6.66
N LYS A 53 -6.55 -27.34 6.44
CA LYS A 53 -7.63 -27.30 5.45
C LYS A 53 -7.06 -26.86 4.11
N SER A 54 -7.15 -27.72 3.11
CA SER A 54 -6.87 -27.34 1.73
C SER A 54 -7.76 -26.16 1.33
N ASP A 55 -7.22 -25.29 0.48
CA ASP A 55 -7.94 -24.16 -0.12
C ASP A 55 -8.56 -23.16 0.89
N THR A 56 -8.08 -23.14 2.14
CA THR A 56 -8.47 -22.14 3.13
C THR A 56 -7.39 -21.08 3.31
N TYR A 57 -7.74 -19.84 2.95
CA TYR A 57 -6.87 -18.68 3.05
C TYR A 57 -7.41 -17.67 4.06
N PHE A 58 -6.54 -16.85 4.64
CA PHE A 58 -6.86 -15.78 5.59
C PHE A 58 -7.72 -16.24 6.78
N GLY A 59 -7.54 -17.48 7.25
CA GLY A 59 -8.32 -18.06 8.34
C GLY A 59 -9.74 -18.47 7.96
N GLY A 60 -10.07 -18.49 6.66
CA GLY A 60 -11.44 -18.64 6.16
C GLY A 60 -12.27 -17.37 6.27
N ILE A 61 -11.65 -16.22 6.56
CA ILE A 61 -12.31 -14.93 6.68
C ILE A 61 -12.26 -14.20 5.34
N PRO A 62 -13.39 -13.70 4.81
CA PRO A 62 -13.40 -12.89 3.60
C PRO A 62 -12.53 -11.64 3.75
N VAL A 63 -11.82 -11.29 2.66
CA VAL A 63 -10.93 -10.12 2.61
C VAL A 63 -11.40 -9.17 1.52
N ILE A 64 -11.49 -7.89 1.85
CA ILE A 64 -11.68 -6.80 0.88
C ILE A 64 -10.43 -5.91 0.97
N ALA A 65 -9.80 -5.64 -0.16
CA ALA A 65 -8.63 -4.79 -0.24
C ALA A 65 -8.92 -3.57 -1.13
N PHE A 66 -8.51 -2.39 -0.66
CA PHE A 66 -8.63 -1.12 -1.35
C PHE A 66 -7.25 -0.50 -1.50
N GLY A 67 -7.09 0.29 -2.56
CA GLY A 67 -5.87 1.06 -2.81
C GLY A 67 -5.67 1.29 -4.30
N ASP A 68 -4.62 2.02 -4.62
CA ASP A 68 -4.24 2.33 -6.00
C ASP A 68 -2.89 1.71 -6.32
N MET A 69 -2.88 0.74 -7.23
CA MET A 69 -1.68 -0.01 -7.61
C MET A 69 -0.64 0.81 -8.34
N ALA A 70 -1.01 2.00 -8.86
CA ALA A 70 -0.08 2.93 -9.49
C ALA A 70 0.50 3.95 -8.50
N GLN A 71 0.18 3.85 -7.21
CA GLN A 71 0.86 4.63 -6.18
C GLN A 71 2.22 4.02 -5.79
N ILE A 72 2.73 4.46 -4.64
CA ILE A 72 4.04 4.12 -4.11
C ILE A 72 4.15 2.62 -3.86
N GLU A 73 5.27 2.03 -4.29
CA GLU A 73 5.62 0.64 -3.97
C GLU A 73 5.99 0.49 -2.48
N PRO A 74 5.82 -0.71 -1.89
CA PRO A 74 6.27 -0.98 -0.53
C PRO A 74 7.77 -0.72 -0.36
N VAL A 75 8.16 -0.16 0.78
CA VAL A 75 9.56 0.18 1.08
C VAL A 75 10.45 -1.07 1.00
N ALA A 76 11.49 -1.02 0.16
CA ALA A 76 12.47 -2.08 -0.06
C ALA A 76 11.86 -3.48 -0.30
N ALA A 77 10.65 -3.55 -0.90
CA ALA A 77 9.95 -4.80 -1.12
C ALA A 77 9.08 -4.75 -2.39
N LYS A 78 8.64 -5.92 -2.85
CA LYS A 78 7.78 -6.05 -4.03
C LYS A 78 6.30 -5.92 -3.67
N GLN A 79 5.53 -5.24 -4.51
CA GLN A 79 4.08 -5.05 -4.38
C GLN A 79 3.32 -6.37 -4.25
N VAL A 80 2.11 -6.33 -3.69
CA VAL A 80 1.26 -7.51 -3.46
C VAL A 80 1.02 -8.35 -4.73
N PHE A 81 0.95 -7.71 -5.89
CA PHE A 81 0.72 -8.34 -7.19
C PHE A 81 2.00 -8.80 -7.88
N TYR A 82 3.17 -8.67 -7.24
CA TYR A 82 4.39 -9.30 -7.73
C TYR A 82 4.24 -10.82 -7.70
N ARG A 83 4.62 -11.46 -8.81
CA ARG A 83 4.64 -12.92 -8.95
C ARG A 83 6.09 -13.38 -9.20
N PRO A 84 6.78 -13.94 -8.18
CA PRO A 84 8.08 -14.55 -8.34
C PRO A 84 8.07 -15.63 -9.44
N SER A 85 9.15 -15.69 -10.22
CA SER A 85 9.35 -16.74 -11.23
C SER A 85 9.31 -18.12 -10.57
N GLY A 86 8.46 -19.01 -11.08
CA GLY A 86 8.28 -20.37 -10.57
C GLY A 86 7.20 -20.53 -9.50
N GLU A 87 6.54 -19.46 -9.05
CA GLU A 87 5.39 -19.58 -8.15
C GLU A 87 4.13 -19.98 -8.94
N LEU A 88 3.65 -21.20 -8.70
CA LEU A 88 2.44 -21.75 -9.35
C LEU A 88 1.15 -21.11 -8.82
N PHE A 89 1.19 -20.54 -7.62
CA PHE A 89 0.03 -19.94 -6.94
C PHE A 89 0.40 -18.60 -6.29
N SER A 90 -0.41 -17.57 -6.51
CA SER A 90 -0.29 -16.23 -5.94
C SER A 90 -1.57 -15.85 -5.21
N LEU A 91 -1.44 -15.49 -3.93
CA LEU A 91 -2.59 -15.04 -3.13
C LEU A 91 -3.34 -13.87 -3.78
N TRP A 92 -2.63 -12.97 -4.47
CA TRP A 92 -3.26 -11.84 -5.13
C TRP A 92 -3.99 -12.26 -6.40
N HIS A 93 -3.27 -12.86 -7.35
CA HIS A 93 -3.81 -13.16 -8.68
C HIS A 93 -4.87 -14.25 -8.68
N ASP A 94 -4.76 -15.24 -7.78
CA ASP A 94 -5.63 -16.41 -7.81
C ASP A 94 -6.84 -16.30 -6.86
N LEU A 95 -6.81 -15.39 -5.87
CA LEU A 95 -7.91 -15.23 -4.90
C LEU A 95 -8.69 -13.92 -5.03
N PHE A 96 -8.10 -12.85 -5.56
CA PHE A 96 -8.75 -11.54 -5.61
C PHE A 96 -9.35 -11.27 -6.99
N ARG A 97 -10.59 -10.76 -6.98
CA ARG A 97 -11.26 -10.23 -8.17
C ARG A 97 -11.18 -8.70 -8.15
N PRO A 98 -10.50 -8.06 -9.11
CA PRO A 98 -10.41 -6.61 -9.13
C PRO A 98 -11.76 -5.97 -9.49
N ILE A 99 -12.06 -4.85 -8.83
CA ILE A 99 -13.12 -3.91 -9.19
C ILE A 99 -12.46 -2.55 -9.28
N ASN A 100 -12.54 -1.93 -10.46
CA ASN A 100 -11.96 -0.61 -10.70
C ASN A 100 -13.03 0.47 -10.50
N PHE A 101 -12.65 1.58 -9.86
CA PHE A 101 -13.49 2.76 -9.77
C PHE A 101 -12.97 3.83 -10.75
N ASP A 102 -13.84 4.28 -11.64
CA ASP A 102 -13.48 5.21 -12.72
C ASP A 102 -13.79 6.67 -12.40
N ILE A 103 -14.52 6.92 -11.30
CA ILE A 103 -14.94 8.26 -10.89
C ILE A 103 -14.08 8.74 -9.73
N ASN A 104 -13.29 9.78 -9.98
CA ASN A 104 -12.57 10.49 -8.93
C ASN A 104 -13.42 11.63 -8.37
N MET A 105 -13.82 11.48 -7.11
CA MET A 105 -14.64 12.47 -6.40
C MET A 105 -13.81 13.61 -5.78
N ARG A 106 -12.49 13.45 -5.61
CA ARG A 106 -11.63 14.45 -4.95
C ARG A 106 -11.37 15.66 -5.85
N GLN A 107 -11.13 15.43 -7.14
CA GLN A 107 -10.87 16.49 -8.13
C GLN A 107 -12.08 16.78 -9.04
N GLY A 108 -13.29 16.38 -8.65
CA GLY A 108 -14.47 16.44 -9.53
C GLY A 108 -14.80 17.82 -10.12
N ASN A 109 -14.38 18.91 -9.46
CA ASN A 109 -14.62 20.29 -9.91
C ASN A 109 -13.48 20.88 -10.76
N ASP A 110 -12.31 20.24 -10.83
CA ASP A 110 -11.13 20.70 -11.59
C ASP A 110 -10.68 19.61 -12.56
N ARG A 111 -11.34 19.57 -13.72
CA ARG A 111 -11.10 18.54 -14.73
C ARG A 111 -9.68 18.60 -15.31
N LEU A 112 -9.15 19.80 -15.53
CA LEU A 112 -7.80 20.01 -16.04
C LEU A 112 -6.76 19.41 -15.09
N PHE A 113 -6.90 19.65 -13.78
CA PHE A 113 -6.00 19.07 -12.81
C PHE A 113 -6.20 17.56 -12.64
N PHE A 114 -7.44 17.07 -12.71
CA PHE A 114 -7.71 15.64 -12.70
C PHE A 114 -7.00 14.91 -13.85
N ASP A 115 -7.13 15.41 -15.08
CA ASP A 115 -6.50 14.78 -16.26
C ASP A 115 -4.97 14.83 -16.15
N CYS A 116 -4.39 15.93 -15.63
CA CYS A 116 -2.97 16.03 -15.30
C CYS A 116 -2.52 14.95 -14.30
N LEU A 117 -3.28 14.72 -13.22
CA LEU A 117 -2.96 13.69 -12.21
C LEU A 117 -3.07 12.27 -12.79
N CYS A 118 -4.06 12.00 -13.66
CA CYS A 118 -4.19 10.73 -14.34
C CYS A 118 -3.01 10.43 -15.27
N ARG A 119 -2.52 11.43 -16.01
CA ARG A 119 -1.30 11.31 -16.82
C ARG A 119 -0.06 11.04 -15.97
N MET A 120 0.07 11.76 -14.85
CA MET A 120 1.17 11.57 -13.91
C MET A 120 1.16 10.15 -13.31
N ARG A 121 -0.02 9.62 -12.96
CA ARG A 121 -0.21 8.27 -12.40
C ARG A 121 0.38 7.16 -13.28
N ILE A 122 0.37 7.33 -14.60
CA ILE A 122 0.89 6.35 -15.56
C ILE A 122 2.25 6.75 -16.17
N GLY A 123 2.82 7.89 -15.74
CA GLY A 123 4.09 8.40 -16.25
C GLY A 123 4.03 9.02 -17.66
N CYS A 124 2.86 9.47 -18.12
CA CYS A 124 2.66 10.04 -19.46
C CYS A 124 2.35 11.54 -19.40
N LEU A 125 3.21 12.34 -18.75
CA LEU A 125 3.06 13.79 -18.69
C LEU A 125 3.29 14.44 -20.06
N ASP A 126 2.40 15.34 -20.46
CA ASP A 126 2.50 16.18 -21.65
C ASP A 126 2.89 17.63 -21.30
N ASP A 127 3.23 18.41 -22.32
CA ASP A 127 3.66 19.81 -22.18
C ASP A 127 2.62 20.65 -21.43
N GLU A 128 1.33 20.41 -21.67
CA GLU A 128 0.24 21.11 -20.98
C GLU A 128 0.20 20.80 -19.48
N SER A 129 0.36 19.51 -19.11
CA SER A 129 0.43 19.09 -17.72
C SER A 129 1.67 19.66 -17.03
N GLU A 130 2.81 19.70 -17.71
CA GLU A 130 4.03 20.31 -17.17
C GLU A 130 3.85 21.82 -16.94
N MET A 131 3.27 22.54 -17.91
CA MET A 131 2.94 23.95 -17.77
C MET A 131 1.97 24.20 -16.61
N LEU A 132 0.94 23.37 -16.47
CA LEU A 132 -0.02 23.45 -15.38
C LEU A 132 0.67 23.26 -14.02
N LEU A 133 1.53 22.26 -13.87
CA LEU A 133 2.27 22.03 -12.62
C LEU A 133 3.24 23.18 -12.32
N LYS A 134 3.96 23.69 -13.32
CA LYS A 134 4.85 24.85 -13.18
C LYS A 134 4.09 26.12 -12.77
N SER A 135 2.87 26.33 -13.28
CA SER A 135 2.04 27.47 -12.90
C SER A 135 1.66 27.48 -11.41
N ARG A 136 1.68 26.30 -10.77
CA ARG A 136 1.38 26.10 -9.34
C ARG A 136 2.64 26.04 -8.47
N SER A 137 3.82 26.28 -9.05
CA SER A 137 5.06 26.38 -8.29
C SER A 137 5.07 27.64 -7.44
N ILE A 138 5.31 27.48 -6.13
CA ILE A 138 5.51 28.61 -5.22
C ILE A 138 6.99 28.98 -5.28
N ARG A 139 7.32 30.19 -5.68
CA ARG A 139 8.71 30.66 -5.67
C ARG A 139 9.06 31.11 -4.25
N GLN A 140 10.31 30.91 -3.86
CA GLN A 140 10.83 31.38 -2.57
C GLN A 140 10.58 32.89 -2.36
N GLN A 141 10.64 33.67 -3.43
CA GLN A 141 10.42 35.11 -3.40
C GLN A 141 8.97 35.48 -3.04
N ASP A 142 8.00 34.62 -3.37
CA ASP A 142 6.57 34.86 -3.17
C ASP A 142 6.11 34.49 -1.75
N ASN A 143 6.84 33.60 -1.06
CA ASN A 143 6.58 33.26 0.35
C ASN A 143 7.89 32.87 1.09
N PRO A 144 8.70 33.87 1.51
CA PRO A 144 10.02 33.61 2.08
C PRO A 144 9.98 32.85 3.42
N GLU A 145 9.01 33.17 4.28
CA GLU A 145 8.89 32.55 5.60
C GLU A 145 8.36 31.12 5.51
N GLY A 146 7.31 30.87 4.70
CA GLY A 146 6.83 29.51 4.45
C GLY A 146 7.88 28.62 3.78
N PHE A 147 8.77 29.20 2.96
CA PHE A 147 9.89 28.49 2.36
C PHE A 147 10.95 28.11 3.40
N LYS A 148 11.28 29.00 4.34
CA LYS A 148 12.20 28.69 5.45
C LYS A 148 11.66 27.58 6.35
N ASP A 149 10.37 27.59 6.64
CA ASP A 149 9.76 26.57 7.50
C ASP A 149 9.71 25.21 6.80
N ARG A 150 9.35 25.18 5.50
CA ARG A 150 9.45 23.97 4.66
C ARG A 150 10.88 23.43 4.55
N LEU A 151 11.87 24.30 4.42
CA LEU A 151 13.28 23.88 4.37
C LEU A 151 13.74 23.27 5.70
N LYS A 152 13.27 23.77 6.84
CA LYS A 152 13.56 23.15 8.14
C LYS A 152 12.95 21.75 8.25
N GLU A 153 11.74 21.56 7.74
CA GLU A 153 11.07 20.26 7.70
C GLU A 153 11.78 19.27 6.77
N LEU A 154 12.18 19.71 5.56
CA LEU A 154 12.90 18.87 4.60
C LEU A 154 14.31 18.49 5.06
N ASN A 155 14.94 19.33 5.88
CA ASN A 155 16.24 19.04 6.47
C ASN A 155 16.13 18.39 7.86
N SER A 156 14.93 17.94 8.26
CA SER A 156 14.77 17.27 9.55
C SER A 156 15.34 15.85 9.48
N PRO A 157 15.93 15.34 10.58
CA PRO A 157 16.42 13.96 10.63
C PRO A 157 15.34 12.93 10.28
N GLU A 158 14.08 13.20 10.66
CA GLU A 158 12.95 12.32 10.36
C GLU A 158 12.66 12.25 8.86
N PHE A 159 12.80 13.38 8.15
CA PHE A 159 12.63 13.41 6.70
C PHE A 159 13.81 12.76 5.97
N GLU A 160 15.05 12.98 6.43
CA GLU A 160 16.24 12.28 5.90
C GLU A 160 16.15 10.76 6.08
N ASP A 161 15.75 10.29 7.26
CA ASP A 161 15.55 8.87 7.55
C ASP A 161 14.47 8.25 6.65
N ALA A 162 13.37 8.97 6.44
CA ALA A 162 12.32 8.56 5.51
C ALA A 162 12.86 8.47 4.08
N MET A 163 13.58 9.51 3.61
CA MET A 163 14.17 9.54 2.28
C MET A 163 15.22 8.44 2.07
N TYR A 164 16.02 8.11 3.08
CA TYR A 164 16.98 7.01 3.03
C TYR A 164 16.30 5.65 2.93
N ALA A 165 15.19 5.46 3.66
CA ALA A 165 14.36 4.26 3.52
C ALA A 165 13.77 4.12 2.10
N TYR A 166 13.45 5.23 1.42
CA TYR A 166 12.95 5.22 0.04
C TYR A 166 14.05 5.21 -1.04
N GLY A 167 15.25 5.70 -0.74
CA GLY A 167 16.36 5.90 -1.68
C GLY A 167 17.23 4.67 -1.94
N THR A 168 17.06 3.60 -1.17
CA THR A 168 17.79 2.32 -1.34
C THR A 168 17.18 1.39 -2.40
N ARG A 169 16.57 1.97 -3.44
CA ARG A 169 16.03 1.25 -4.61
C ARG A 169 17.14 0.74 -5.54
#